data_AF-M1AQY4-F1
#
_entry.id   AF-M1AQY4-F1
#
_cell.length_a   1.000
_cell.length_b   1.000
_cell.length_c   1.000
_cell.angle_alpha   90.00
_cell.angle_beta   90.00
_cell.angle_gamma   90.00
#
_symmetry.space_group_name_H-M   'P 1'
#
loop_
_entity.id
_entity.type
_entity.pdbx_description
1 polymer ?
#
loop_
_entity_poly.entity_id
_entity_poly.type
_entity_poly.pdbx_seq_one_letter_code
_entity_poly.pdbx_strand_id
1 'polypeptide(L)' 'MHLIEKQEKRISIMGRFDPADIAIRIRKKMNRRVEILDIQLPQQPDEMHHAPIMQHT' A
#
# COMPACT_ATOMS: atom_id res chain seq x y z
N MET A 1 -9.02 5.71 4.03
CA MET A 1 -9.05 5.70 5.51
C MET A 1 -7.61 5.67 6.01
N HIS A 2 -7.28 6.34 7.11
CA HIS A 2 -5.95 6.31 7.74
C HIS A 2 -6.07 5.82 9.18
N LEU A 3 -5.07 5.10 9.69
CA LEU A 3 -5.03 4.55 11.05
C LEU A 3 -3.81 5.06 11.80
N ILE A 4 -3.96 5.39 13.09
CA ILE A 4 -2.87 5.84 13.97
C ILE A 4 -2.86 4.99 15.24
N GLU A 5 -1.80 4.22 15.41
CA GLU A 5 -1.58 3.32 16.54
C GLU A 5 -0.55 3.95 17.48
N LYS A 6 -1.04 4.73 18.46
CA LYS A 6 -0.16 5.55 19.32
C LYS A 6 0.82 4.74 20.16
N GLN A 7 0.40 3.58 20.67
CA GLN A 7 1.25 2.73 21.50
C GLN A 7 2.45 2.20 20.71
N GLU A 8 2.20 1.71 19.49
CA GLU A 8 3.22 1.15 18.59
C GLU A 8 3.94 2.23 17.76
N LYS A 9 3.50 3.49 17.85
CA LYS A 9 4.00 4.62 17.06
C LYS A 9 3.91 4.36 15.55
N ARG A 10 2.86 3.63 15.13
CA ARG A 10 2.62 3.23 13.74
C ARG A 10 1.50 4.06 13.12
N ILE A 11 1.63 4.34 11.83
CA ILE A 11 0.63 5.05 11.03
C ILE A 11 0.43 4.25 9.74
N SER A 12 -0.82 3.92 9.43
CA SER A 12 -1.20 3.28 8.16
C SER A 12 -2.00 4.26 7.31
N ILE A 13 -1.59 4.43 6.06
CA ILE A 13 -2.12 5.44 5.16
C ILE A 13 -2.58 4.73 3.89
N MET A 14 -3.86 4.92 3.51
CA MET A 14 -4.42 4.40 2.27
C MET A 14 -4.80 5.54 1.33
N GLY A 15 -4.46 5.43 0.06
CA GLY A 15 -4.73 6.45 -0.96
C GLY A 15 -3.73 6.41 -2.10
N ARG A 16 -3.87 7.33 -3.07
CA ARG A 16 -2.90 7.52 -4.14
C ARG A 16 -1.84 8.54 -3.70
N PHE A 17 -0.61 8.09 -3.52
CA PHE A 17 0.53 8.92 -3.15
C PHE A 17 1.83 8.16 -3.43
N ASP A 18 2.94 8.89 -3.50
CA ASP A 18 4.27 8.30 -3.45
C ASP A 18 4.65 8.01 -1.97
N PRO A 19 4.98 6.76 -1.59
CA PRO A 19 5.32 6.41 -0.21
C PRO A 19 6.52 7.17 0.36
N ALA A 20 7.52 7.48 -0.46
CA ALA A 20 8.71 8.21 -0.03
C ALA A 20 8.36 9.67 0.30
N ASP A 21 7.54 10.32 -0.52
CA ASP A 21 7.08 11.69 -0.26
C ASP A 21 6.28 11.78 1.05
N ILE A 22 5.43 10.79 1.32
CA ILE A 22 4.70 10.71 2.59
C ILE A 22 5.68 10.55 3.76
N ALA A 23 6.65 9.63 3.67
CA ALA A 23 7.64 9.43 4.71
C ALA A 23 8.46 10.70 4.99
N ILE A 24 8.91 11.41 3.95
CA ILE A 24 9.64 12.68 4.09
C ILE A 24 8.77 13.73 4.78
N ARG A 25 7.50 13.85 4.39
CA ARG A 25 6.57 14.81 4.99
C ARG A 25 6.29 14.51 6.46
N ILE A 26 6.10 13.25 6.83
CA ILE A 26 5.91 12.85 8.23
C ILE A 26 7.18 13.12 9.04
N ARG A 27 8.35 12.75 8.52
CA ARG A 27 9.65 13.05 9.15
C ARG A 27 9.80 14.53 9.47
N LYS A 28 9.52 15.40 8.49
CA LYS A 28 9.61 16.86 8.64
C LYS A 28 8.59 17.38 9.66
N LYS A 29 7.33 16.93 9.58
CA LYS A 29 6.24 17.41 10.45
C LYS A 29 6.39 16.96 11.91
N MET A 30 6.88 15.73 12.12
CA MET A 30 7.01 15.17 13.48
C MET A 30 8.40 15.40 14.08
N ASN A 31 9.36 15.91 13.31
CA ASN A 31 10.78 16.03 13.66
C ASN A 31 11.35 14.72 14.26
N ARG A 32 10.98 13.59 13.67
CA ARG A 32 11.33 12.24 14.13
C ARG A 32 11.72 11.38 12.95
N ARG A 33 12.64 10.43 13.17
CA ARG A 33 12.96 9.41 12.15
C ARG A 33 11.73 8.53 11.92
N VAL A 34 11.49 8.19 10.66
CA VAL A 34 10.41 7.29 10.23
C VAL A 34 11.00 6.25 9.28
N GLU A 35 10.37 5.09 9.26
CA GLU A 35 10.71 3.96 8.38
C GLU A 35 9.41 3.47 7.74
N ILE A 36 9.48 3.05 6.48
CA ILE A 36 8.35 2.43 5.79
C ILE A 36 8.41 0.94 6.12
N LEU A 37 7.44 0.46 6.89
CA LEU A 37 7.40 -0.93 7.35
C LEU A 37 6.77 -1.87 6.31
N ASP A 38 5.76 -1.40 5.58
CA ASP A 38 5.00 -2.21 4.63
C ASP A 38 4.36 -1.33 3.54
N ILE A 39 4.17 -1.89 2.35
CA ILE A 39 3.46 -1.28 1.23
C ILE A 39 2.51 -2.32 0.63
N GLN A 40 1.21 -2.10 0.80
CA GLN A 40 0.18 -2.89 0.13
C GLN A 40 -0.31 -2.16 -1.12
N LEU A 41 -0.14 -2.82 -2.26
CA LEU A 41 -0.75 -2.40 -3.51
C LEU A 41 -2.19 -2.92 -3.57
N PRO A 42 -3.12 -2.20 -4.24
CA PRO A 42 -4.45 -2.72 -4.48
C PRO A 42 -4.33 -4.05 -5.23
N GLN A 43 -4.96 -5.10 -4.70
CA GLN A 43 -5.03 -6.39 -5.39
C GLN A 43 -5.68 -6.15 -6.75
N GLN A 44 -4.91 -6.33 -7.82
CA GLN A 44 -5.50 -6.46 -9.14
C GLN A 44 -6.37 -7.73 -9.07
N PRO A 45 -7.64 -7.71 -9.51
CA PRO A 45 -8.36 -8.96 -9.67
C PRO A 45 -7.55 -9.82 -10.64
N ASP A 46 -7.09 -10.99 -10.18
CA ASP A 46 -6.40 -11.96 -11.02
C ASP A 46 -7.15 -12.11 -12.34
N GLU A 47 -6.45 -11.84 -13.44
CA GLU A 47 -6.98 -12.06 -14.79
C GLU A 47 -7.45 -13.52 -14.87
N MET A 48 -8.78 -13.68 -14.96
CA MET A 48 -9.45 -14.96 -15.05
C MET A 48 -8.82 -15.79 -16.17
N HIS A 49 -8.18 -16.90 -15.79
CA HIS A 49 -7.68 -17.95 -16.67
C HIS A 49 -8.61 -18.15 -17.87
N HIS A 50 -8.21 -17.66 -19.04
CA HIS A 50 -8.85 -18.06 -20.29
C HIS A 50 -8.47 -19.52 -20.53
N ALA A 51 -9.33 -20.44 -20.10
CA ALA A 51 -9.22 -21.83 -20.51
C ALA A 51 -9.29 -21.89 -22.04
N PRO A 52 -8.39 -22.60 -22.73
CA PRO A 52 -8.47 -22.73 -24.17
C PRO A 52 -9.79 -23.43 -24.51
N ILE A 53 -10.58 -22.81 -25.38
CA ILE A 53 -11.80 -23.39 -25.93
C ILE A 53 -11.36 -24.67 -26.67
N MET A 54 -11.70 -25.83 -26.13
CA MET A 54 -11.53 -27.09 -26.85
C MET A 54 -12.44 -27.03 -28.09
N GLN A 55 -11.84 -26.82 -29.26
CA GLN A 55 -12.54 -26.98 -30.52
C GLN A 55 -12.80 -28.47 -30.72
N HIS A 56 -14.05 -28.89 -30.54
CA HIS A 56 -14.50 -30.19 -31.00
C HIS A 56 -14.44 -30.20 -32.53
N THR A 57 -13.56 -31.04 -33.10
CA THR A 57 -13.68 -31.54 -34.48
C THR A 57 -14.10 -33.00 -34.43
#